data_AF-A0A819IK38-F1
#
_entry.id   AF-A0A819IK38-F1
#
_cell.length_a   1.000
_cell.length_b   1.000
_cell.length_c   1.000
_cell.angle_alpha   90.00
_cell.angle_beta   90.00
_cell.angle_gamma   90.00
#
_symmetry.space_group_name_H-M   'P 1'
#
loop_
_entity.id
_entity.type
_entity.pdbx_description
1 polymer ?
#
loop_
_entity_poly.entity_id
_entity_poly.type
_entity_poly.pdbx_seq_one_letter_code
_entity_poly.pdbx_strand_id
1 'polypeptide(L)'
;MDVMDLYTMMPQTEGILSIRKMLNFLNIKQVNDLKIETIIRLSRFMVQNKYFSYNDKYYHQVCGSAMGSPLTLIIANCYMFFFEQDIVKQINNSNGLCLRYIDDIYKILVMKFKFTLNCNELELKMYNV
;
A
#
# COMPACT_ATOMS: atom_id res chain seq x y z
N MET A 1 8.67 -8.12 -6.38
CA MET A 1 8.58 -6.67 -6.65
C MET A 1 8.87 -5.97 -5.36
N ASP A 2 9.54 -4.83 -5.40
CA ASP A 2 9.89 -4.03 -4.23
C ASP A 2 9.41 -2.60 -4.47
N VAL A 3 8.84 -1.97 -3.45
CA VAL A 3 8.37 -0.59 -3.53
C VAL A 3 9.52 0.35 -3.18
N MET A 4 10.07 0.99 -4.20
CA MET A 4 11.16 1.95 -3.99
C MET A 4 10.71 3.10 -3.08
N ASP A 5 11.52 3.37 -2.05
CA ASP A 5 11.41 4.56 -1.22
C ASP A 5 10.01 4.78 -0.60
N LEU A 6 9.31 3.71 -0.19
CA LEU A 6 7.93 3.81 0.30
C LEU A 6 7.78 4.92 1.35
N TYR A 7 8.63 4.93 2.37
CA TYR A 7 8.52 5.90 3.46
C TYR A 7 8.89 7.32 3.06
N THR A 8 9.91 7.48 2.21
CA THR A 8 10.49 8.78 1.85
C THR A 8 9.73 9.45 0.71
N MET A 9 8.94 8.69 -0.06
CA MET A 9 8.15 9.20 -1.18
C MET A 9 6.63 9.11 -1.00
N MET A 10 6.15 8.50 0.09
CA MET A 10 4.71 8.44 0.36
C MET A 10 4.11 9.85 0.45
N PRO A 11 3.06 10.15 -0.34
CA PRO A 11 2.34 11.41 -0.25
C PRO A 11 1.68 11.57 1.12
N GLN A 12 2.02 12.65 1.83
CA GLN A 12 1.62 12.84 3.23
C GLN A 12 0.10 12.94 3.41
N THR A 13 -0.58 13.67 2.52
CA THR A 13 -2.03 13.88 2.57
C THR A 13 -2.78 12.57 2.38
N GLU A 14 -2.42 11.82 1.35
CA GLU A 14 -2.99 10.54 0.97
C GLU A 14 -2.70 9.49 2.05
N GLY A 15 -1.50 9.51 2.63
CA GLY A 15 -1.15 8.70 3.79
C GLY A 15 -2.09 8.96 4.97
N ILE A 16 -2.29 10.20 5.38
CA ILE A 16 -3.21 10.52 6.50
C ILE A 16 -4.65 10.12 6.16
N LEU A 17 -5.10 10.36 4.93
CA LEU A 17 -6.42 9.96 4.46
C LEU A 17 -6.61 8.44 4.47
N SER A 18 -5.54 7.68 4.21
CA SER A 18 -5.56 6.22 4.26
C SER A 18 -5.88 5.69 5.66
N ILE A 19 -5.44 6.35 6.73
CA ILE A 19 -5.81 5.99 8.11
C ILE A 19 -7.33 6.13 8.29
N ARG A 20 -7.91 7.25 7.84
CA ARG A 20 -9.35 7.46 7.94
C ARG A 20 -10.14 6.42 7.15
N LYS A 21 -9.69 6.10 5.93
CA LYS A 21 -10.26 5.03 5.12
C LYS A 21 -10.17 3.68 5.83
N MET A 22 -9.04 3.38 6.46
CA MET A 22 -8.83 2.12 7.20
C MET A 22 -9.77 2.01 8.40
N LEU A 23 -9.87 3.06 9.23
CA LEU A 23 -10.77 3.07 10.37
C LEU A 23 -12.24 2.87 9.96
N ASN A 24 -12.65 3.52 8.86
CA ASN A 24 -13.98 3.33 8.29
C ASN A 24 -14.18 1.92 7.74
N PHE A 25 -13.19 1.36 7.04
CA PHE A 25 -13.22 -0.01 6.49
C PHE A 25 -13.37 -1.07 7.60
N LEU A 26 -12.71 -0.85 8.75
CA LEU A 26 -12.82 -1.70 9.94
C LEU A 26 -14.05 -1.40 10.80
N ASN A 27 -14.89 -0.44 10.40
CA ASN A 27 -16.06 0.04 11.14
C ASN A 27 -15.74 0.50 12.59
N ILE A 28 -14.54 1.05 12.79
CA ILE A 28 -14.07 1.57 14.08
C ILE A 28 -14.50 3.03 14.22
N LYS A 29 -15.33 3.31 15.22
CA LYS A 29 -15.86 4.68 15.48
C LYS A 29 -15.04 5.48 16.48
N GLN A 30 -14.29 4.81 17.35
CA GLN A 30 -13.40 5.41 18.34
C GLN A 30 -12.33 4.41 18.77
N VAL A 31 -11.20 4.91 19.28
CA VAL A 31 -10.12 4.09 19.86
C VAL A 31 -9.83 4.63 21.24
N ASN A 32 -10.04 3.83 22.30
CA ASN A 32 -9.79 4.23 23.69
C ASN A 32 -10.40 5.61 24.02
N ASP A 33 -11.68 5.78 23.70
CA ASP A 33 -12.46 7.03 23.85
C ASP A 33 -12.03 8.22 22.99
N LEU A 34 -10.98 8.07 22.16
CA LEU A 34 -10.59 9.06 21.17
C LEU A 34 -11.48 8.94 19.93
N LYS A 35 -12.14 10.06 19.59
CA LYS A 35 -12.83 10.22 18.31
C LYS A 35 -11.84 10.09 17.16
N ILE A 36 -12.28 9.51 16.04
CA ILE A 36 -11.47 9.39 14.81
C ILE A 36 -10.85 10.73 14.42
N GLU A 37 -11.61 11.82 14.49
CA GLU A 37 -11.12 13.15 14.11
C GLU A 37 -9.89 13.58 14.92
N THR A 38 -9.85 13.24 16.22
CA THR A 38 -8.68 13.49 17.07
C THR A 38 -7.48 12.69 16.59
N ILE A 39 -7.66 11.41 16.27
CA ILE A 39 -6.60 10.52 15.77
C ILE A 39 -6.05 11.06 14.44
N ILE A 40 -6.93 11.48 13.53
CA ILE A 40 -6.52 12.04 12.23
C ILE A 40 -5.78 13.36 12.41
N ARG A 41 -6.25 14.24 13.30
CA ARG A 41 -5.57 15.51 13.62
C ARG A 41 -4.17 15.27 14.21
N LEU A 42 -4.04 14.35 15.15
CA LEU A 42 -2.74 13.98 15.73
C LEU A 42 -1.81 13.37 14.68
N SER A 43 -2.34 12.47 13.84
CA SER A 43 -1.56 11.86 12.76
C SER A 43 -1.06 12.91 11.78
N ARG A 44 -1.92 13.86 11.40
CA ARG A 44 -1.53 15.00 10.55
C ARG A 44 -0.46 15.86 11.22
N PHE A 45 -0.63 16.17 12.50
CA PHE A 45 0.36 16.96 13.24
C PHE A 45 1.74 16.27 13.23
N MET A 46 1.79 14.98 13.52
CA MET A 46 3.03 14.19 13.52
C MET A 46 3.69 14.13 12.14
N VAL A 47 2.88 13.97 11.09
CA VAL A 47 3.39 13.94 9.71
C VAL A 47 3.87 15.32 9.25
N GLN A 48 3.22 16.41 9.65
CA GLN A 48 3.60 17.76 9.21
C GLN A 48 4.77 18.34 10.03
N ASN A 49 4.95 17.93 11.28
CA ASN A 49 5.96 18.49 12.20
C ASN A 49 7.14 17.53 12.37
N LYS A 50 7.74 17.09 11.26
CA LYS A 50 8.92 16.24 11.28
C LYS A 50 10.16 17.11 11.16
N TYR A 51 10.94 17.11 12.23
CA TYR A 51 12.22 17.79 12.29
C TYR A 51 13.30 16.79 12.66
N PHE A 52 14.46 16.91 12.04
CA PHE A 52 15.65 16.13 12.40
C PHE A 52 16.86 17.05 12.49
N SER A 53 17.84 16.65 13.29
CA SER A 53 19.12 17.36 13.39
C SER A 53 20.20 16.60 12.63
N TYR A 54 21.06 17.36 11.94
CA TYR A 54 22.26 16.84 11.31
C TYR A 54 23.33 17.94 11.26
N ASN A 55 24.55 17.64 11.72
CA ASN A 55 25.65 18.61 11.84
C ASN A 55 25.22 19.92 12.54
N ASP A 56 24.64 19.80 13.74
CA ASP A 56 24.18 20.91 14.58
C ASP A 56 23.18 21.87 13.92
N LYS A 57 22.52 21.42 12.85
CA LYS A 57 21.46 22.14 12.15
C LYS A 57 20.16 21.35 12.19
N TYR A 58 19.05 22.08 12.29
CA TYR A 58 17.71 21.51 12.25
C TYR A 58 17.12 21.63 10.85
N TYR A 59 16.51 20.56 10.37
CA TYR A 59 15.88 20.48 9.07
C TYR A 59 14.44 20.04 9.22
N HIS A 60 13.56 20.63 8.42
CA HIS A 60 12.17 20.23 8.30
C HIS A 60 12.01 19.28 7.11
N GLN A 61 11.42 18.12 7.33
CA GLN A 61 11.19 17.15 6.27
C GLN A 61 9.90 17.47 5.50
N VAL A 62 10.05 17.97 4.27
CA VAL A 62 8.94 18.42 3.42
C VAL A 62 8.24 17.28 2.66
N CYS A 63 8.91 16.15 2.42
CA CYS A 63 8.38 15.01 1.67
C CYS A 63 8.61 13.68 2.40
N GLY A 64 7.70 12.73 2.20
CA GLY A 64 7.73 11.43 2.86
C GLY A 64 7.62 11.56 4.37
N SER A 65 8.15 10.58 5.08
CA SER A 65 8.23 10.55 6.54
C SER A 65 9.53 9.90 6.99
N ALA A 66 9.92 10.18 8.24
CA ALA A 66 11.17 9.66 8.78
C ALA A 66 11.07 8.14 8.96
N MET A 67 12.02 7.41 8.36
CA MET A 67 12.20 5.98 8.63
C MET A 67 12.50 5.81 10.13
N GLY A 68 11.80 4.88 10.78
CA GLY A 68 11.90 4.65 12.23
C GLY A 68 10.80 5.32 13.07
N SER A 69 9.94 6.16 12.49
CA SER A 69 8.74 6.63 13.18
C SER A 69 7.69 5.51 13.26
N PRO A 70 7.18 5.14 14.45
CA PRO A 70 6.21 4.05 14.60
C PRO A 70 4.89 4.33 13.88
N LEU A 71 4.50 5.61 13.79
CA LEU A 71 3.31 6.02 13.05
C LEU A 71 3.50 5.87 11.53
N THR A 72 4.73 6.08 11.04
CA THR A 72 5.03 6.06 9.61
C THR A 72 4.77 4.69 9.00
N LEU A 73 5.16 3.62 9.70
CA LEU A 73 4.88 2.25 9.28
C LEU A 73 3.36 1.97 9.15
N ILE A 74 2.58 2.46 10.10
CA ILE A 74 1.12 2.29 10.10
C ILE A 74 0.50 3.03 8.91
N ILE A 75 0.93 4.27 8.67
CA ILE A 75 0.44 5.08 7.56
C ILE A 75 0.79 4.43 6.22
N ALA A 76 2.04 3.99 6.05
CA ALA A 76 2.51 3.32 4.84
C ALA A 76 1.70 2.05 4.53
N ASN A 77 1.46 1.23 5.55
CA ASN A 77 0.64 0.02 5.40
C ASN A 77 -0.82 0.32 5.05
N CYS A 78 -1.43 1.34 5.67
CA CYS A 78 -2.78 1.76 5.32
C CYS A 78 -2.84 2.29 3.88
N TYR A 79 -1.86 3.09 3.47
CA TYR A 79 -1.77 3.63 2.12
C TYR A 79 -1.65 2.51 1.09
N MET A 80 -0.69 1.60 1.26
CA MET A 80 -0.46 0.48 0.35
C MET A 80 -1.67 -0.44 0.26
N PHE A 81 -2.36 -0.72 1.37
CA PHE A 81 -3.58 -1.53 1.35
C PHE A 81 -4.64 -0.99 0.39
N PHE A 82 -4.86 0.33 0.37
CA PHE A 82 -5.82 0.93 -0.56
C PHE A 82 -5.27 1.11 -1.97
N PHE A 83 -3.98 1.40 -2.10
CA PHE A 83 -3.31 1.58 -3.38
C PHE A 83 -3.31 0.29 -4.21
N GLU A 84 -3.13 -0.87 -3.57
CA GLU A 84 -2.99 -2.16 -4.26
C GLU A 84 -4.31 -2.88 -4.53
N GLN A 85 -5.45 -2.36 -4.05
CA GLN A 85 -6.75 -3.05 -4.10
C GLN A 85 -7.12 -3.54 -5.50
N ASP A 86 -6.95 -2.71 -6.52
CA ASP A 86 -7.35 -3.06 -7.88
C ASP A 86 -6.42 -4.14 -8.47
N ILE A 87 -5.12 -4.08 -8.15
CA ILE A 87 -4.14 -5.09 -8.55
C ILE A 87 -4.46 -6.42 -7.86
N VAL A 88 -4.72 -6.41 -6.56
CA VAL A 88 -5.06 -7.61 -5.80
C VAL A 88 -6.35 -8.25 -6.32
N LYS A 89 -7.36 -7.45 -6.68
CA LYS A 89 -8.60 -7.95 -7.30
C LYS A 89 -8.31 -8.65 -8.64
N GLN A 90 -7.48 -8.06 -9.50
CA GLN A 90 -7.11 -8.69 -10.78
C GLN A 90 -6.36 -10.01 -10.58
N ILE A 91 -5.43 -10.06 -9.61
CA ILE A 91 -4.69 -11.27 -9.27
C ILE A 91 -5.64 -12.36 -8.74
N ASN A 92 -6.55 -12.01 -7.83
CA ASN A 92 -7.52 -12.96 -7.30
C ASN A 92 -8.47 -13.50 -8.39
N ASN A 93 -8.90 -12.66 -9.33
CA ASN A 93 -9.76 -13.07 -10.44
C ASN A 93 -9.07 -14.05 -11.41
N SER A 94 -7.74 -14.03 -11.47
CA SER A 94 -6.92 -14.95 -12.26
C SER A 94 -6.44 -16.16 -11.46
N ASN A 95 -7.02 -16.43 -10.29
CA ASN A 95 -6.60 -17.47 -9.35
C ASN A 95 -5.11 -17.36 -8.93
N GLY A 96 -4.54 -16.15 -9.01
CA GLY A 96 -3.20 -15.87 -8.53
C GLY A 96 -3.16 -15.62 -7.02
N LEU A 97 -1.95 -15.49 -6.48
CA LEU A 97 -1.67 -15.15 -5.09
C LEU A 97 -0.81 -13.87 -5.02
N CYS A 98 -1.18 -12.92 -4.18
CA CYS A 98 -0.38 -11.74 -3.87
C CYS A 98 -0.08 -11.71 -2.37
N LEU A 99 1.19 -11.77 -2.00
CA LEU A 99 1.69 -11.66 -0.62
C LEU A 99 2.51 -10.38 -0.51
N ARG A 100 2.32 -9.61 0.56
CA ARG A 100 3.13 -8.41 0.85
C ARG A 100 3.74 -8.49 2.24
N TYR A 101 5.02 -8.16 2.33
CA TYR A 101 5.74 -7.93 3.57
C TYR A 101 6.36 -6.53 3.54
N ILE A 102 5.68 -5.57 4.17
CA ILE A 102 6.10 -4.16 4.18
C ILE A 102 6.27 -3.63 2.73
N ASP A 103 7.50 -3.48 2.26
CA ASP A 103 7.85 -2.95 0.94
C ASP A 103 7.98 -4.07 -0.12
N ASP A 104 8.19 -5.31 0.33
CA ASP A 104 8.32 -6.48 -0.53
C ASP A 104 6.96 -7.04 -0.95
N ILE A 105 6.78 -7.21 -2.26
CA ILE A 105 5.56 -7.77 -2.85
C ILE A 105 5.91 -9.00 -3.68
N TYR A 106 5.35 -10.14 -3.30
CA TYR A 106 5.47 -11.41 -3.98
C TYR A 106 4.16 -11.80 -4.67
N LYS A 107 4.20 -12.08 -5.98
CA LYS A 107 3.01 -12.36 -6.79
C LYS A 107 3.20 -13.68 -7.55
N ILE A 108 2.21 -14.57 -7.47
CA ILE A 108 2.08 -15.78 -8.28
C ILE A 108 0.83 -15.61 -9.15
N LEU A 109 0.94 -15.86 -10.45
CA LEU A 109 -0.20 -15.81 -11.37
C LEU A 109 -0.44 -17.21 -11.94
N VAL A 110 -1.67 -17.70 -11.85
CA VAL A 110 -2.06 -18.97 -12.47
C VAL A 110 -2.61 -18.66 -13.85
N MET A 111 -1.78 -18.88 -14.87
CA MET A 111 -2.24 -18.73 -16.26
C MET A 111 -3.07 -19.95 -16.65
N LYS A 112 -4.34 -19.73 -17.00
CA LYS A 112 -5.18 -20.78 -17.61
C LYS A 112 -4.88 -20.83 -19.10
N PHE A 113 -4.17 -21.88 -19.53
CA PHE A 113 -3.99 -22.18 -20.95
C PHE A 113 -5.15 -23.05 -21.43
N LYS A 114 -5.86 -22.59 -22.48
CA LYS A 114 -6.86 -23.40 -23.18
C LYS A 114 -6.22 -23.97 -24.44
N PHE A 115 -5.91 -25.27 -24.42
CA PHE A 115 -5.44 -25.98 -25.61
C PHE A 115 -6.64 -26.44 -26.42
N THR A 116 -6.70 -26.06 -27.70
CA THR A 116 -7.66 -26.61 -28.65
C THR A 116 -6.88 -27.44 -29.65
N LEU A 117 -7.02 -28.76 -29.60
CA LEU A 117 -6.49 -29.66 -30.64
C LEU A 117 -7.48 -29.65 -31.80
N ASN A 118 -7.06 -29.12 -32.95
CA ASN A 118 -7.79 -29.31 -34.19
C ASN A 118 -7.10 -30.44 -34.95
N CYS A 119 -7.81 -31.56 -35.19
CA CYS A 119 -7.22 -32.82 -35.67
C CYS A 119 -6.59 -32.77 -37.08
N ASN A 120 -6.60 -31.64 -37.77
CA ASN A 120 -6.17 -31.57 -39.17
C ASN A 120 -4.98 -30.64 -39.46
N GLU A 121 -4.49 -29.84 -38.50
CA GLU A 121 -3.29 -29.01 -38.69
C GLU A 121 -2.73 -28.59 -37.31
N LEU A 122 -1.44 -28.85 -37.08
CA LEU A 122 -0.70 -28.45 -35.87
C LEU A 122 -0.42 -26.93 -35.90
N GLU A 123 -1.45 -26.11 -35.74
CA GLU A 123 -1.28 -24.68 -35.46
C GLU A 123 -1.38 -24.40 -33.95
N LEU A 124 -0.24 -24.02 -33.35
CA LEU A 124 -0.17 -23.49 -32.00
C LEU A 124 -0.73 -22.06 -31.98
N LYS A 125 -1.96 -21.88 -31.47
CA LYS A 125 -2.53 -20.53 -31.22
C LYS A 125 -2.62 -20.27 -29.71
N MET A 126 -1.76 -19.35 -29.26
CA MET A 126 -1.75 -18.82 -27.90
C MET A 126 -2.80 -17.73 -27.77
N TYR A 127 -3.78 -17.91 -26.88
CA TYR A 127 -4.73 -16.87 -26.53
C TYR A 127 -4.62 -16.57 -25.03
N ASN A 128 -4.46 -15.29 -24.69
CA ASN A 128 -4.68 -14.80 -23.33
C ASN A 128 -6.19 -14.81 -23.08
N VAL A 129 -6.64 -15.56 -22.08
CA VAL A 129 -8.03 -15.57 -21.61
C VAL A 129 -8.27 -14.37 -20.71
#